data_AF-A0A2T2V4Q1-F1
#
_entry.id   AF-A0A2T2V4Q1-F1
#
_cell.length_a   1.000
_cell.length_b   1.000
_cell.length_c   1.000
_cell.angle_alpha   90.00
_cell.angle_beta   90.00
_cell.angle_gamma   90.00
#
_symmetry.space_group_name_H-M   'P 1'
#
loop_
_entity.id
_entity.type
_entity.pdbx_description
1 polymer ?
#
loop_
_entity_poly.entity_id
_entity_poly.type
_entity_poly.pdbx_seq_one_letter_code
_entity_poly.pdbx_strand_id
1 'polypeptide(L)'
;MSLHGERAFIGAPYQGDLTGMVGVYALSGDGSGWQPAGALHPFDGGQRHYFGNAIAHVDGETWVSALGSKQGSGRIYAFTEGDDGGWTSSSEVVTGENEQDLLGRSLAAGDGVAAVGAQGLSEVMILGPSGADMSNWVAQATFEGDPGGLGLERPADRHRVRPRRSHQRDGLCGHLGPAEPRLRRRAALDARRHAAQFLA
;
A
#
# COMPACT_ATOMS: atom_id res chain seq x y z
N MET A 1 -12.70 4.21 10.81
CA MET A 1 -14.10 3.71 10.72
C MET A 1 -14.54 3.76 9.28
N SER A 2 -15.50 2.93 8.89
CA SER A 2 -16.05 2.90 7.53
C SER A 2 -17.53 2.49 7.53
N LEU A 3 -18.25 2.83 6.45
CA LEU A 3 -19.61 2.39 6.16
C LEU A 3 -19.61 1.69 4.79
N HIS A 4 -20.28 0.54 4.71
CA HIS A 4 -20.47 -0.17 3.45
C HIS A 4 -21.78 -0.95 3.50
N GLY A 5 -22.67 -0.67 2.55
CA GLY A 5 -24.06 -1.14 2.62
C GLY A 5 -24.72 -0.70 3.93
N GLU A 6 -25.41 -1.63 4.59
CA GLU A 6 -26.07 -1.43 5.89
C GLU A 6 -25.16 -1.81 7.07
N ARG A 7 -23.83 -1.76 6.88
CA ARG A 7 -22.85 -2.13 7.91
C ARG A 7 -21.93 -0.96 8.26
N ALA A 8 -21.61 -0.86 9.55
CA ALA A 8 -20.62 0.04 10.11
C ALA A 8 -19.44 -0.75 10.67
N PHE A 9 -18.23 -0.30 10.33
CA PHE A 9 -16.97 -0.93 10.69
C PHE A 9 -16.17 0.01 11.58
N ILE A 10 -16.00 -0.36 12.84
CA ILE A 10 -15.36 0.46 13.86
C ILE A 10 -14.05 -0.19 14.29
N GLY A 11 -12.94 0.42 13.87
CA GLY A 11 -11.61 0.00 14.29
C GLY A 11 -11.35 0.29 15.77
N ALA A 12 -10.77 -0.67 16.47
CA ALA A 12 -10.31 -0.56 17.85
C ALA A 12 -8.84 -1.03 17.93
N PRO A 13 -7.89 -0.29 17.33
CA PRO A 13 -6.50 -0.73 17.16
C PRO A 13 -5.72 -0.92 18.46
N TYR A 14 -6.22 -0.40 19.58
CA TYR A 14 -5.58 -0.49 20.90
C TYR A 14 -6.13 -1.64 21.76
N GLN A 15 -7.12 -2.41 21.27
CA GLN A 15 -7.71 -3.53 21.99
C GLN A 15 -6.75 -4.74 22.02
N GLY A 16 -6.79 -5.52 23.11
CA GLY A 16 -6.09 -6.80 23.21
C GLY A 16 -4.58 -6.67 23.08
N ASP A 17 -3.94 -5.94 24.00
CA ASP A 17 -2.50 -5.68 23.99
C ASP A 17 -1.99 -5.09 22.67
N LEU A 18 -2.77 -4.15 22.12
CA LEU A 18 -2.45 -3.46 20.86
C LEU A 18 -2.47 -4.39 19.64
N THR A 19 -3.02 -5.60 19.75
CA THR A 19 -3.32 -6.48 18.61
C THR A 19 -4.30 -5.78 17.68
N GLY A 20 -5.38 -5.23 18.26
CA GLY A 20 -6.45 -4.54 17.55
C GLY A 20 -7.55 -5.47 17.05
N MET A 21 -8.70 -4.87 16.75
CA MET A 21 -9.87 -5.52 16.16
C MET A 21 -10.70 -4.52 15.37
N VAL A 22 -11.64 -5.00 14.56
CA VAL A 22 -12.72 -4.17 14.00
C VAL A 22 -14.06 -4.72 14.49
N GLY A 23 -14.85 -3.90 15.18
CA GLY A 23 -16.24 -4.23 15.48
C GLY A 23 -17.13 -3.96 14.27
N VAL A 24 -18.02 -4.90 13.95
CA VAL A 24 -18.97 -4.79 12.83
C VAL A 24 -20.37 -4.66 13.41
N TYR A 25 -21.12 -3.68 12.92
CA TYR A 25 -22.50 -3.41 13.31
C TYR A 25 -23.38 -3.38 12.06
N ALA A 26 -24.59 -3.92 12.14
CA ALA A 26 -25.58 -3.88 11.07
C ALA A 26 -26.76 -2.99 11.47
N LEU A 27 -27.30 -2.24 10.52
CA LEU A 27 -28.56 -1.52 10.70
C LEU A 27 -29.69 -2.55 10.76
N SER A 28 -30.57 -2.44 11.75
CA SER A 28 -31.79 -3.24 11.82
C SER A 28 -32.62 -3.04 10.55
N GLY A 29 -33.26 -4.10 10.04
CA GLY A 29 -34.05 -4.02 8.81
C GLY A 29 -35.25 -3.06 8.86
N ASP A 30 -35.68 -2.65 10.06
CA ASP A 30 -36.68 -1.60 10.28
C ASP A 30 -36.08 -0.18 10.39
N GLY A 31 -34.76 -0.05 10.23
CA GLY A 31 -34.01 1.21 10.33
C GLY A 31 -33.94 1.79 11.74
N SER A 32 -34.40 1.08 12.77
CA SER A 32 -34.56 1.62 14.13
C SER A 32 -33.26 1.81 14.91
N GLY A 33 -32.17 1.18 14.48
CA GLY A 33 -30.87 1.29 15.14
C GLY A 33 -29.83 0.31 14.62
N TRP A 34 -28.66 0.34 15.25
CA TRP A 34 -27.52 -0.49 14.91
C TRP A 34 -27.33 -1.62 15.93
N GLN A 35 -27.07 -2.83 15.47
CA GLN A 35 -26.85 -4.01 16.31
C GLN A 35 -25.47 -4.63 16.03
N PRO A 36 -24.79 -5.21 17.04
CA PRO A 36 -23.55 -5.94 16.81
C PRO A 36 -23.77 -7.09 15.82
N ALA A 37 -22.94 -7.16 14.79
CA ALA A 37 -23.01 -8.15 13.71
C ALA A 37 -21.75 -9.01 13.60
N GLY A 38 -20.69 -8.69 14.34
CA GLY A 38 -19.48 -9.51 14.42
C GLY A 38 -18.23 -8.69 14.71
N ALA A 39 -17.08 -9.33 14.53
CA ALA A 39 -15.78 -8.70 14.66
C ALA A 39 -14.78 -9.30 13.67
N LEU A 40 -13.83 -8.47 13.23
CA LEU A 40 -12.66 -8.88 12.45
C LEU A 40 -11.42 -8.86 13.33
N HIS A 41 -10.58 -9.87 13.15
CA HIS A 41 -9.30 -10.02 13.85
C HIS A 41 -8.21 -10.39 12.83
N PRO A 42 -6.95 -10.00 13.06
CA PRO A 42 -5.84 -10.47 12.23
C PRO A 42 -5.68 -11.99 12.42
N PHE A 43 -5.57 -12.73 11.32
CA PHE A 43 -5.49 -14.20 11.36
C PHE A 43 -4.22 -14.73 12.06
N ASP A 44 -3.18 -13.91 12.17
CA ASP A 44 -1.90 -14.26 12.80
C ASP A 44 -1.83 -13.88 14.29
N GLY A 45 -2.83 -13.18 14.81
CA GLY A 45 -2.99 -12.87 16.25
C GLY A 45 -1.83 -12.10 16.89
N GLY A 46 -1.00 -11.41 16.09
CA GLY A 46 0.20 -10.77 16.63
C GLY A 46 -0.07 -9.52 17.47
N GLN A 47 0.67 -9.37 18.56
CA GLN A 47 0.58 -8.21 19.45
C GLN A 47 1.16 -6.96 18.80
N ARG A 48 0.68 -5.78 19.22
CA ARG A 48 1.14 -4.48 18.71
C ARG A 48 1.00 -4.33 17.19
N HIS A 49 0.08 -5.06 16.57
CA HIS A 49 -0.23 -4.96 15.15
C HIS A 49 -1.07 -3.72 14.83
N TYR A 50 -1.80 -3.17 15.80
CA TYR A 50 -2.74 -2.06 15.60
C TYR A 50 -3.77 -2.34 14.50
N PHE A 51 -4.27 -3.58 14.42
CA PHE A 51 -5.26 -3.98 13.45
C PHE A 51 -6.54 -3.15 13.57
N GLY A 52 -7.11 -2.73 12.45
CA GLY A 52 -8.28 -1.84 12.43
C GLY A 52 -7.91 -0.36 12.38
N ASN A 53 -6.66 0.01 12.06
CA ASN A 53 -6.25 1.40 11.99
C ASN A 53 -6.92 2.15 10.82
N ALA A 54 -6.89 1.56 9.62
CA ALA A 54 -7.59 2.03 8.44
C ALA A 54 -8.46 0.91 7.86
N ILE A 55 -9.59 1.30 7.25
CA ILE A 55 -10.60 0.36 6.72
C ILE A 55 -11.09 0.92 5.38
N ALA A 56 -11.15 0.08 4.35
CA ALA A 56 -11.73 0.42 3.05
C ALA A 56 -12.47 -0.79 2.46
N HIS A 57 -13.25 -0.56 1.42
CA HIS A 57 -14.02 -1.59 0.73
C HIS A 57 -13.74 -1.53 -0.75
N VAL A 58 -13.48 -2.68 -1.37
CA VAL A 58 -13.17 -2.79 -2.80
C VAL A 58 -13.49 -4.19 -3.29
N ASP A 59 -14.12 -4.28 -4.46
CA ASP A 59 -14.40 -5.54 -5.16
C ASP A 59 -15.04 -6.64 -4.28
N GLY A 60 -15.95 -6.24 -3.38
CA GLY A 60 -16.66 -7.16 -2.49
C GLY A 60 -15.89 -7.57 -1.23
N GLU A 61 -14.68 -7.05 -1.03
CA GLU A 61 -13.86 -7.29 0.15
C GLU A 61 -13.87 -6.09 1.10
N THR A 62 -13.69 -6.38 2.38
CA THR A 62 -13.37 -5.37 3.40
C THR A 62 -11.88 -5.46 3.72
N TRP A 63 -11.16 -4.40 3.43
CA TRP A 63 -9.74 -4.30 3.71
C TRP A 63 -9.48 -3.58 5.03
N VAL A 64 -8.56 -4.13 5.81
CA VAL A 64 -8.21 -3.62 7.14
C VAL A 64 -6.70 -3.57 7.28
N SER A 65 -6.17 -2.44 7.74
CA SER A 65 -4.74 -2.31 7.99
C SER A 65 -4.34 -2.73 9.41
N ALA A 66 -3.12 -3.25 9.52
CA ALA A 66 -2.41 -3.43 10.78
C ALA A 66 -0.96 -2.94 10.60
N LEU A 67 -0.78 -1.63 10.78
CA LEU A 67 0.48 -0.92 10.51
C LEU A 67 1.66 -1.36 11.39
N GLY A 68 1.40 -1.99 12.55
CA GLY A 68 2.44 -2.52 13.43
C GLY A 68 2.85 -3.96 13.12
N SER A 69 2.16 -4.63 12.19
CA SER A 69 2.50 -5.99 11.78
C SER A 69 3.88 -6.06 11.14
N LYS A 70 4.51 -7.24 11.21
CA LYS A 70 5.82 -7.53 10.61
C LYS A 70 6.89 -6.48 10.96
N GLN A 71 7.17 -6.34 12.25
CA GLN A 71 8.17 -5.40 12.77
C GLN A 71 7.89 -3.96 12.32
N GLY A 72 6.61 -3.60 12.19
CA GLY A 72 6.19 -2.27 11.76
C GLY A 72 6.37 -1.99 10.27
N SER A 73 6.63 -2.99 9.42
CA SER A 73 6.51 -2.78 7.97
C SER A 73 5.05 -2.51 7.56
N GLY A 74 4.11 -3.05 8.35
CA GLY A 74 2.67 -2.87 8.15
C GLY A 74 2.11 -3.85 7.14
N ARG A 75 0.80 -4.11 7.25
CA ARG A 75 0.09 -5.09 6.43
C ARG A 75 -1.35 -4.69 6.20
N ILE A 76 -1.86 -5.01 5.02
CA ILE A 76 -3.28 -4.93 4.67
C ILE A 76 -3.86 -6.34 4.57
N TYR A 77 -4.98 -6.55 5.25
CA TYR A 77 -5.75 -7.79 5.28
C TYR A 77 -7.03 -7.58 4.47
N ALA A 78 -7.46 -8.59 3.71
CA ALA A 78 -8.78 -8.62 3.07
C ALA A 78 -9.68 -9.61 3.79
N PHE A 79 -10.97 -9.28 3.88
CA PHE A 79 -12.02 -10.13 4.43
C PHE A 79 -13.17 -10.22 3.45
N THR A 80 -13.64 -11.44 3.19
CA THR A 80 -14.83 -11.69 2.37
C THR A 80 -15.99 -12.12 3.27
N GLU A 81 -17.16 -11.55 3.01
CA GLU A 81 -18.41 -11.93 3.66
C GLU A 81 -19.11 -13.02 2.82
N GLY A 82 -19.70 -14.01 3.47
CA GLY A 82 -20.57 -15.01 2.85
C GLY A 82 -22.01 -14.55 2.74
N ASP A 83 -22.81 -15.32 2.02
CA ASP A 83 -24.24 -15.02 1.79
C ASP A 83 -25.08 -15.02 3.09
N ASP A 84 -24.60 -15.66 4.14
CA ASP A 84 -25.23 -15.71 5.47
C ASP A 84 -24.88 -14.50 6.35
N GLY A 85 -24.05 -13.58 5.84
CA GLY A 85 -23.58 -12.39 6.52
C GLY A 85 -22.38 -12.61 7.45
N GLY A 86 -21.85 -13.84 7.49
CA GLY A 86 -20.64 -14.21 8.23
C GLY A 86 -19.37 -13.98 7.42
N TRP A 87 -18.21 -13.93 8.08
CA TRP A 87 -16.91 -13.80 7.42
C TRP A 87 -16.39 -15.17 6.99
N THR A 88 -16.20 -15.39 5.69
CA THR A 88 -15.87 -16.70 5.11
C THR A 88 -14.39 -16.88 4.84
N SER A 89 -13.64 -15.79 4.67
CA SER A 89 -12.20 -15.83 4.41
C SER A 89 -11.49 -14.59 4.95
N SER A 90 -10.18 -14.75 5.18
CA SER A 90 -9.27 -13.63 5.38
C SER A 90 -7.93 -13.94 4.72
N SER A 91 -7.36 -12.96 4.01
CA SER A 91 -6.09 -13.10 3.32
C SER A 91 -5.20 -11.87 3.53
N GLU A 92 -3.92 -12.01 3.19
CA GLU A 92 -3.00 -10.89 3.08
C GLU A 92 -3.08 -10.30 1.68
N VAL A 93 -3.26 -8.98 1.60
CA VAL A 93 -3.26 -8.23 0.35
C VAL A 93 -1.84 -7.77 0.03
N VAL A 94 -1.20 -7.09 0.99
CA VAL A 94 0.15 -6.55 0.86
C VAL A 94 0.79 -6.39 2.23
N THR A 95 2.09 -6.61 2.30
CA THR A 95 2.95 -6.30 3.44
C THR A 95 4.01 -5.30 3.00
N GLY A 96 4.33 -4.31 3.84
CA GLY A 96 5.39 -3.35 3.57
C GLY A 96 6.75 -4.03 3.45
N GLU A 97 7.62 -3.49 2.59
CA GLU A 97 8.92 -4.10 2.29
C GLU A 97 9.98 -3.79 3.35
N ASN A 98 9.90 -2.63 4.01
CA ASN A 98 10.88 -2.22 5.02
C ASN A 98 10.27 -2.14 6.42
N GLU A 99 11.08 -2.51 7.42
CA GLU A 99 10.70 -2.33 8.81
C GLU A 99 10.40 -0.86 9.11
N GLN A 100 9.41 -0.63 9.98
CA GLN A 100 8.99 0.71 10.41
C GLN A 100 8.44 1.63 9.29
N ASP A 101 8.15 1.10 8.10
CA ASP A 101 7.44 1.86 7.06
C ASP A 101 6.01 2.21 7.50
N LEU A 102 5.42 1.39 8.37
CA LEU A 102 4.05 1.53 8.87
C LEU A 102 3.04 1.62 7.72
N LEU A 103 3.14 0.72 6.73
CA LEU A 103 2.17 0.64 5.64
C LEU A 103 0.75 0.48 6.20
N GLY A 104 -0.20 1.22 5.65
CA GLY A 104 -1.61 1.17 6.05
C GLY A 104 -2.00 2.18 7.11
N ARG A 105 -1.25 3.29 7.24
CA ARG A 105 -1.68 4.46 8.05
C ARG A 105 -2.93 5.12 7.52
N SER A 106 -3.11 5.07 6.21
CA SER A 106 -4.32 5.48 5.52
C SER A 106 -4.62 4.48 4.41
N LEU A 107 -5.89 4.32 4.11
CA LEU A 107 -6.37 3.41 3.08
C LEU A 107 -7.59 4.04 2.40
N ALA A 108 -7.58 4.06 1.08
CA ALA A 108 -8.72 4.42 0.25
C ALA A 108 -8.80 3.44 -0.92
N ALA A 109 -10.00 3.03 -1.30
CA ALA A 109 -10.18 2.11 -2.41
C ALA A 109 -11.53 2.34 -3.09
N GLY A 110 -11.60 2.03 -4.38
CA GLY A 110 -12.77 2.17 -5.22
C GLY A 110 -12.43 1.95 -6.69
N ASP A 111 -13.40 1.49 -7.46
CA ASP A 111 -13.31 1.37 -8.93
C ASP A 111 -12.06 0.61 -9.42
N GLY A 112 -11.71 -0.51 -8.76
CA GLY A 112 -10.56 -1.34 -9.14
C GLY A 112 -9.19 -0.69 -8.85
N VAL A 113 -9.14 0.31 -7.97
CA VAL A 113 -7.90 0.93 -7.50
C VAL A 113 -7.93 1.03 -5.98
N ALA A 114 -6.77 0.81 -5.35
CA ALA A 114 -6.58 1.10 -3.94
C ALA A 114 -5.30 1.91 -3.72
N ALA A 115 -5.33 2.81 -2.76
CA ALA A 115 -4.20 3.64 -2.34
C ALA A 115 -3.92 3.40 -0.86
N VAL A 116 -2.67 3.10 -0.53
CA VAL A 116 -2.21 2.78 0.83
C VAL A 116 -1.10 3.74 1.21
N GLY A 117 -1.27 4.49 2.28
CA GLY A 117 -0.24 5.38 2.80
C GLY A 117 0.72 4.67 3.75
N ALA A 118 1.99 5.06 3.74
CA ALA A 118 2.99 4.66 4.72
C ALA A 118 3.71 5.90 5.31
N GLN A 119 4.41 5.73 6.43
CA GLN A 119 5.27 6.77 7.00
C GLN A 119 6.68 6.76 6.38
N GLY A 120 7.18 5.58 6.01
CA GLY A 120 8.56 5.38 5.57
C GLY A 120 8.79 5.64 4.09
N LEU A 121 9.58 4.79 3.44
CA LEU A 121 10.10 5.04 2.09
C LEU A 121 9.04 4.96 0.97
N SER A 122 7.83 4.48 1.28
CA SER A 122 6.69 4.39 0.35
C SER A 122 5.55 5.33 0.79
N GLU A 123 5.61 6.62 0.48
CA GLU A 123 4.62 7.60 0.98
C GLU A 123 3.19 7.23 0.54
N VAL A 124 3.01 6.76 -0.70
CA VAL A 124 1.75 6.15 -1.15
C VAL A 124 2.03 4.99 -2.09
N MET A 125 1.43 3.83 -1.84
CA MET A 125 1.38 2.69 -2.76
C MET A 125 0.02 2.63 -3.44
N ILE A 126 0.00 2.61 -4.78
CA ILE A 126 -1.19 2.35 -5.59
C ILE A 126 -1.22 0.89 -5.96
N LEU A 127 -2.31 0.23 -5.61
CA LEU A 127 -2.61 -1.15 -5.92
C LEU A 127 -3.69 -1.21 -7.00
N GLY A 128 -3.58 -2.20 -7.87
CA GLY A 128 -4.65 -2.57 -8.79
C GLY A 128 -4.78 -4.08 -8.91
N PRO A 129 -5.95 -4.56 -9.35
CA PRO A 129 -6.18 -5.98 -9.55
C PRO A 129 -5.31 -6.53 -10.67
N SER A 130 -4.97 -7.79 -10.55
CA SER A 130 -4.11 -8.54 -11.46
C SER A 130 -4.60 -9.98 -11.53
N GLY A 131 -4.09 -10.73 -12.52
CA GLY A 131 -4.59 -12.07 -12.82
C GLY A 131 -5.80 -12.05 -13.74
N ALA A 132 -6.24 -13.23 -14.15
CA ALA A 132 -7.37 -13.39 -15.09
C ALA A 132 -8.73 -13.14 -14.42
N ASP A 133 -8.76 -13.31 -13.11
CA ASP A 133 -9.93 -13.22 -12.23
C ASP A 133 -9.94 -11.93 -11.39
N MET A 134 -8.93 -11.06 -11.54
CA MET A 134 -8.81 -9.77 -10.84
C MET A 134 -8.79 -9.88 -9.30
N SER A 135 -8.62 -11.09 -8.75
CA SER A 135 -8.66 -11.35 -7.31
C SER A 135 -7.34 -11.03 -6.61
N ASN A 136 -6.24 -10.94 -7.36
CA ASN A 136 -4.92 -10.68 -6.81
C ASN A 136 -4.55 -9.21 -6.96
N TRP A 137 -4.25 -8.53 -5.87
CA TRP A 137 -3.85 -7.12 -5.90
C TRP A 137 -2.33 -6.97 -5.90
N VAL A 138 -1.81 -6.08 -6.75
CA VAL A 138 -0.37 -5.82 -6.85
C VAL A 138 -0.09 -4.33 -6.91
N ALA A 139 1.08 -3.93 -6.42
CA ALA A 139 1.58 -2.58 -6.56
C ALA A 139 1.75 -2.22 -8.05
N GLN A 140 1.04 -1.19 -8.49
CA GLN A 140 1.14 -0.61 -9.82
C GLN A 140 2.03 0.63 -9.84
N ALA A 141 2.05 1.38 -8.73
CA ALA A 141 2.93 2.54 -8.55
C ALA A 141 3.24 2.75 -7.06
N THR A 142 4.41 3.31 -6.78
CA THR A 142 4.77 3.83 -5.47
C THR A 142 5.23 5.27 -5.65
N PHE A 143 4.68 6.16 -4.84
CA PHE A 143 5.11 7.55 -4.75
C PHE A 143 5.97 7.71 -3.51
N GLU A 144 7.20 8.17 -3.71
CA GLU A 144 8.13 8.52 -2.63
C GLU A 144 8.32 10.04 -2.64
N GLY A 145 8.24 10.68 -1.47
CA GLY A 145 8.27 12.14 -1.38
C GLY A 145 7.06 12.79 -2.06
N ASP A 146 7.22 14.02 -2.53
CA ASP A 146 6.11 14.84 -3.07
C ASP A 146 5.45 14.20 -4.31
N PRO A 147 4.22 13.64 -4.18
CA PRO A 147 3.53 12.99 -5.28
C PRO A 147 2.99 14.05 -6.26
N GLY A 148 3.88 14.51 -7.15
CA GLY A 148 3.53 15.41 -8.24
C GLY A 148 3.67 16.91 -7.98
N GLY A 149 4.40 17.33 -6.93
CA GLY A 149 4.65 18.76 -6.67
C GLY A 149 3.53 19.46 -5.89
N LEU A 150 2.71 18.69 -5.16
CA LEU A 150 1.63 19.20 -4.30
C LEU A 150 2.15 19.79 -2.97
N GLY A 151 3.47 19.74 -2.75
CA GLY A 151 4.20 20.69 -1.93
C GLY A 151 4.52 20.20 -0.53
N LEU A 152 5.82 19.97 -0.31
CA LEU A 152 6.59 20.78 0.63
C LEU A 152 7.94 21.08 -0.04
N GLU A 153 7.99 22.10 -0.91
CA GLU A 153 9.28 22.74 -1.18
C GLU A 153 9.83 23.18 0.18
N ARG A 154 10.88 22.51 0.67
CA ARG A 154 11.58 22.96 1.87
C ARG A 154 12.01 24.40 1.59
N PRO A 155 11.76 25.38 2.47
CA PRO A 155 12.12 26.78 2.24
C PRO A 155 13.62 27.06 2.01
N ALA A 156 14.48 26.04 1.98
CA ALA A 156 15.92 26.15 1.80
C ALA A 156 16.39 26.17 0.33
N ASP A 157 15.57 25.76 -0.65
CA ASP A 157 16.01 25.68 -2.06
C ASP A 157 15.69 26.93 -2.90
N ARG A 158 15.13 27.98 -2.29
CA ARG A 158 15.12 29.30 -2.93
C ARG A 158 16.50 29.94 -2.82
N HIS A 159 17.15 30.02 -3.97
CA HIS A 159 18.34 30.80 -4.31
C HIS A 159 19.69 30.07 -4.31
N ARG A 160 19.99 29.41 -5.42
CA ARG A 160 21.24 29.67 -6.15
C ARG A 160 21.12 29.30 -7.64
N VAL A 161 20.33 30.09 -8.37
CA VAL A 161 20.58 30.26 -9.81
C VAL A 161 21.92 30.97 -9.92
N ARG A 162 23.02 30.22 -10.13
CA ARG A 162 24.27 30.83 -10.57
C ARG A 162 24.06 31.29 -12.02
N PRO A 163 24.22 32.57 -12.35
CA PRO A 163 24.14 33.00 -13.73
C PRO A 163 25.27 32.33 -14.52
N ARG A 164 24.93 31.68 -15.64
CA ARG A 164 25.89 31.26 -16.67
C ARG A 164 26.61 32.52 -17.15
N ARG A 165 27.88 32.70 -16.78
CA ARG A 165 28.76 33.60 -17.52
C ARG A 165 29.06 32.97 -18.87
N SER A 166 28.34 33.41 -19.89
CA SER A 166 28.78 33.32 -21.27
C SER A 166 29.79 34.44 -21.50
N HIS A 167 31.07 34.12 -21.67
CA HIS A 167 31.91 34.86 -22.61
C HIS A 167 33.19 34.11 -23.01
N GLN A 168 33.43 34.20 -24.31
CA GLN A 168 34.69 34.15 -25.04
C GLN A 168 35.49 32.84 -25.01
N ARG A 169 35.45 32.13 -26.15
CA ARG A 169 36.53 31.25 -26.60
C ARG A 169 37.61 32.14 -27.22
N ASP A 170 38.83 32.05 -26.68
CA ASP A 170 40.08 32.28 -27.42
C ASP A 170 40.96 31.04 -27.20
N GLY A 171 41.53 30.53 -28.29
CA GLY A 171 42.12 29.19 -28.36
C GLY A 171 43.58 29.09 -27.93
N LEU A 172 44.07 27.84 -27.84
CA LEU A 172 45.31 27.35 -28.47
C LEU A 172 45.58 25.87 -28.14
N CYS A 173 46.33 25.24 -29.04
CA CYS A 173 46.60 23.82 -29.28
C CYS A 173 47.21 22.98 -28.14
N GLY A 174 47.06 21.64 -28.23
CA GLY A 174 48.01 20.69 -27.61
C GLY A 174 47.55 19.22 -27.43
N HIS A 175 47.73 18.40 -28.47
CA HIS A 175 48.09 16.97 -28.52
C HIS A 175 47.96 16.02 -27.29
N LEU A 176 47.26 14.88 -27.47
CA LEU A 176 47.73 13.46 -27.38
C LEU A 176 46.66 12.44 -26.92
N GLY A 177 46.48 11.36 -27.70
CA GLY A 177 46.30 9.98 -27.18
C GLY A 177 44.87 9.44 -26.99
N PRO A 178 44.55 8.20 -27.46
CA PRO A 178 43.18 7.69 -27.56
C PRO A 178 42.74 6.83 -26.36
N ALA A 179 41.43 6.75 -26.11
CA ALA A 179 40.81 5.68 -25.32
C ALA A 179 39.32 5.49 -25.70
N GLU A 180 39.03 4.44 -26.47
CA GLU A 180 37.78 3.67 -26.31
C GLU A 180 37.98 2.64 -25.16
N PRO A 181 36.97 1.88 -24.64
CA PRO A 181 35.60 1.68 -25.12
C PRO A 181 34.53 1.66 -23.98
N ARG A 182 33.25 1.50 -24.36
CA ARG A 182 32.34 0.37 -23.98
C ARG A 182 30.87 0.81 -23.87
N LEU A 183 30.13 0.55 -24.94
CA LEU A 183 28.69 0.27 -24.87
C LEU A 183 28.45 -0.93 -23.93
N ARG A 184 27.53 -0.79 -22.98
CA ARG A 184 26.78 -1.93 -22.45
C ARG A 184 25.32 -1.79 -22.87
N ARG A 185 24.98 -2.50 -23.94
CA ARG A 185 23.65 -3.09 -24.13
C ARG A 185 23.53 -4.32 -23.23
N ARG A 186 22.39 -4.47 -22.56
CA ARG A 186 21.66 -5.72 -22.27
C ARG A 186 20.57 -5.39 -21.26
N ALA A 187 19.42 -6.01 -21.26
CA ALA A 187 18.60 -6.73 -22.24
C ALA A 187 17.33 -7.03 -21.46
N ALA A 188 16.18 -6.89 -22.11
CA ALA A 188 14.94 -7.48 -21.64
C ALA A 188 15.15 -8.98 -21.38
N LEU A 189 14.57 -9.49 -20.30
CA LEU A 189 14.37 -10.92 -20.13
C LEU A 189 12.93 -11.18 -19.70
N ASP A 190 12.30 -11.93 -20.60
CA ASP A 190 10.96 -12.46 -20.62
C ASP A 190 10.54 -13.16 -19.34
N ALA A 191 9.26 -13.01 -19.06
CA ALA A 191 8.46 -13.91 -18.27
C ALA A 191 8.42 -15.30 -18.92
N ARG A 192 8.42 -16.37 -18.10
CA ARG A 192 7.66 -17.59 -18.40
C ARG A 192 7.32 -18.37 -17.13
N ARG A 193 6.04 -18.73 -17.07
CA ARG A 193 5.32 -19.44 -16.02
C ARG A 193 5.55 -20.95 -16.04
N HIS A 194 4.99 -21.55 -14.97
CA HIS A 194 4.50 -22.92 -14.75
C HIS A 194 5.52 -23.96 -14.25
N ALA A 195 5.14 -24.95 -13.43
CA ALA A 195 4.05 -25.21 -12.48
C ALA A 195 4.26 -26.68 -12.03
N ALA A 196 3.90 -26.96 -10.78
CA ALA A 196 3.45 -28.25 -10.22
C ALA A 196 4.39 -29.47 -10.21
N GLN A 197 4.55 -30.04 -9.01
CA GLN A 197 4.26 -31.46 -8.72
C GLN A 197 4.26 -31.69 -7.20
N PHE A 198 3.10 -32.08 -6.65
CA PHE A 198 3.03 -32.93 -5.46
C PHE A 198 1.98 -34.01 -5.74
N LEU A 199 2.44 -35.25 -5.71
CA LEU A 199 1.66 -36.47 -5.57
C LEU A 199 2.19 -37.21 -4.34
N ALA A 200 1.27 -37.91 -3.68
CA ALA A 200 1.37 -38.78 -2.49
C ALA A 200 0.94 -38.11 -1.18
#